data_AF-A0A353ZZZ6-F1
#
_entry.id   AF-A0A353ZZZ6-F1
#
_cell.length_a   1.000
_cell.length_b   1.000
_cell.length_c   1.000
_cell.angle_alpha   90.00
_cell.angle_beta   90.00
_cell.angle_gamma   90.00
#
_symmetry.space_group_name_H-M   'P 1'
#
loop_
_entity.id
_entity.type
_entity.pdbx_description
1 polymer ?
#
loop_
_entity_poly.entity_id
_entity_poly.type
_entity_poly.pdbx_seq_one_letter_code
_entity_poly.pdbx_strand_id
1 'polypeptide(L)' 'MYARGIEAFTRSAMREIFPLTSRPGTISFARGLHSPDMFPLKDIHIAALKVLSTCSHSHT' A
#
# COMPACT_ATOMS: atom_id res chain seq x y z
N MET A 1 25.93 16.92 1.89
CA MET A 1 25.33 17.48 3.12
C MET A 1 23.83 17.17 3.09
N TYR A 2 23.28 16.60 4.16
CA TYR A 2 21.85 16.31 4.32
C TYR A 2 21.25 17.24 5.39
N ALA A 3 19.94 17.48 5.32
CA ALA A 3 19.24 18.32 6.30
C ALA A 3 19.19 17.63 7.68
N ARG A 4 19.31 18.41 8.77
CA ARG A 4 19.37 17.90 10.17
C ARG A 4 18.19 17.00 10.57
N GLY A 5 17.02 17.18 9.95
CA GLY A 5 15.86 16.31 10.19
C GLY A 5 16.01 14.88 9.68
N ILE A 6 16.94 14.63 8.76
CA ILE A 6 17.22 13.29 8.22
C ILE A 6 17.98 12.44 9.25
N GLU A 7 18.75 13.05 10.16
CA GLU A 7 19.49 12.32 11.21
C GLU A 7 18.55 11.60 12.21
N ALA A 8 17.33 12.11 12.39
CA ALA A 8 16.31 11.50 13.24
C ALA A 8 15.51 10.39 12.53
N PHE A 9 15.70 10.22 11.22
CA PHE A 9 14.94 9.26 10.44
C PHE A 9 15.42 7.83 10.73
N THR A 10 14.63 7.10 11.50
CA THR A 10 14.95 5.71 11.88
C THR A 10 14.14 4.74 11.02
N ARG A 11 14.73 3.61 10.67
CA ARG A 11 14.02 2.56 9.94
C ARG A 11 12.94 1.93 10.82
N SER A 12 11.80 1.60 10.22
CA SER A 12 10.73 0.89 10.91
C SER A 12 11.08 -0.60 10.96
N ALA A 13 11.31 -1.15 12.16
CA ALA A 13 11.60 -2.57 12.36
C ALA A 13 10.55 -3.48 11.68
N MET A 14 9.27 -3.08 11.67
CA MET A 14 8.21 -3.80 10.95
C MET A 14 8.44 -3.80 9.44
N ARG A 15 8.78 -2.64 8.85
CA ARG A 15 9.05 -2.53 7.40
C ARG A 15 10.32 -3.26 6.99
N GLU A 16 11.29 -3.43 7.89
CA GLU A 16 12.49 -4.22 7.62
C GLU A 16 12.22 -5.73 7.57
N ILE A 17 11.26 -6.22 8.36
CA ILE A 17 10.90 -7.65 8.41
C ILE A 17 9.89 -8.03 7.31
N PHE A 18 9.13 -7.06 6.80
CA PHE A 18 8.11 -7.25 5.76
C PHE A 18 8.57 -8.00 4.49
N PRO A 19 9.77 -7.76 3.95
CA PRO A 19 10.29 -8.51 2.80
C PRO A 19 10.46 -10.00 3.11
N LEU A 20 10.76 -10.36 4.36
CA LEU A 20 10.93 -11.75 4.79
C LEU A 20 9.58 -12.46 4.97
N THR A 21 8.58 -11.76 5.50
CA THR A 21 7.24 -12.31 5.74
C THR A 21 6.41 -12.46 4.46
N SER A 22 6.79 -11.77 3.38
CA SER A 22 6.12 -11.85 2.07
C SER A 22 6.61 -13.02 1.19
N ARG A 23 7.55 -13.83 1.68
CA ARG A 23 8.11 -14.98 0.94
C ARG A 23 7.12 -16.15 0.95
N PRO A 24 6.91 -16.84 -0.20
CA PRO A 24 6.05 -18.01 -0.25
C PRO A 24 6.49 -19.07 0.77
N GLY A 25 5.56 -19.63 1.53
CA GLY A 25 5.83 -20.64 2.57
C GLY A 25 6.12 -20.10 3.97
N THR A 26 6.25 -18.78 4.15
CA THR A 26 6.42 -18.16 5.47
C THR A 26 5.06 -17.93 6.14
N ILE A 27 4.87 -18.43 7.37
CA ILE A 27 3.70 -18.11 8.20
C ILE A 27 3.99 -16.82 8.97
N SER A 28 3.26 -15.75 8.67
CA SER A 28 3.48 -14.42 9.25
C SER A 28 2.36 -14.01 10.21
N PHE A 29 2.61 -14.09 11.52
CA PHE A 29 1.76 -13.51 12.57
C PHE A 29 2.02 -12.02 12.82
N ALA A 30 3.04 -11.44 12.17
CA ALA A 30 3.44 -10.05 12.33
C ALA A 30 2.55 -9.04 11.57
N ARG A 31 1.52 -9.51 10.84
CA ARG A 31 0.81 -8.69 9.85
C ARG A 31 -0.61 -8.35 10.34
N GLY A 32 -0.88 -7.07 10.57
CA GLY A 32 -2.23 -6.52 10.73
C GLY A 32 -2.92 -6.17 9.39
N LEU A 33 -2.51 -6.78 8.27
CA LEU A 33 -3.20 -6.59 6.99
C LEU A 33 -4.30 -7.63 6.82
N HIS A 34 -5.41 -7.18 6.25
CA HIS A 34 -6.47 -8.05 5.77
C HIS A 34 -5.93 -9.05 4.73
N SER A 35 -6.55 -10.24 4.68
CA SER A 35 -6.25 -11.24 3.66
C SER A 35 -6.39 -10.62 2.25
N PRO A 36 -5.47 -10.88 1.31
CA PRO A 36 -5.57 -10.41 -0.07
C PRO A 36 -6.90 -10.77 -0.74
N ASP A 37 -7.47 -11.93 -0.41
CA ASP A 37 -8.72 -12.42 -0.99
C ASP A 37 -9.94 -11.60 -0.56
N MET A 38 -9.83 -10.83 0.52
CA MET A 38 -10.90 -9.95 0.98
C MET A 38 -10.87 -8.57 0.30
N PHE A 39 -9.91 -8.30 -0.58
CA PHE A 39 -9.90 -7.04 -1.33
C PHE A 39 -11.07 -7.01 -2.34
N PRO A 40 -11.96 -6.01 -2.28
CA PRO A 40 -13.09 -5.89 -3.19
C PRO A 40 -12.64 -5.32 -4.55
N LEU A 41 -11.79 -6.05 -5.27
CA LEU A 41 -11.15 -5.60 -6.51
C LEU A 41 -12.15 -5.16 -7.58
N LYS A 42 -13.29 -5.86 -7.69
CA LYS A 42 -14.36 -5.53 -8.64
C LYS A 42 -14.98 -4.17 -8.34
N ASP A 43 -15.32 -3.93 -7.08
CA ASP A 43 -15.96 -2.68 -6.66
C ASP A 43 -15.00 -1.49 -6.79
N ILE A 44 -13.73 -1.69 -6.41
CA ILE A 44 -12.66 -0.70 -6.60
C ILE A 44 -12.49 -0.39 -8.09
N HIS A 45 -12.50 -1.40 -8.96
CA HIS A 45 -12.34 -1.19 -10.40
C HIS A 45 -13.50 -0.37 -10.99
N ILE A 46 -14.75 -0.70 -10.64
CA ILE A 46 -15.94 0.03 -11.09
C ILE A 46 -15.90 1.48 -10.60
N ALA A 47 -15.56 1.69 -9.32
CA ALA A 47 -15.46 3.02 -8.74
C ALA A 47 -14.35 3.85 -9.41
N ALA A 48 -13.19 3.25 -9.67
CA ALA A 48 -12.08 3.92 -10.36
C ALA A 48 -12.48 4.37 -11.77
N LEU A 49 -13.13 3.51 -12.56
CA LEU A 49 -13.62 3.85 -13.89
C LEU A 49 -14.63 5.01 -13.85
N LYS A 50 -15.55 5.00 -12.89
CA LYS A 50 -16.53 6.07 -12.70
C LYS A 50 -15.86 7.42 -12.41
N VAL A 51 -14.85 7.45 -11.55
CA VAL A 51 -14.12 8.69 -11.23
C VAL A 51 -13.39 9.19 -12.47
N LEU A 52 -12.65 8.31 -13.14
CA LEU A 52 -11.87 8.66 -14.33
C LEU A 52 -12.75 9.19 -15.47
N SER A 53 -13.92 8.58 -15.71
CA SER A 53 -14.86 9.04 -16.73
C SER A 53 -15.53 10.38 -16.37
N THR A 54 -15.67 10.68 -15.08
CA THR A 54 -16.27 11.94 -14.62
C THR A 54 -15.27 13.10 -14.68
N CYS A 55 -14.00 12.84 -14.34
CA CYS A 55 -12.93 13.85 -14.36
C CYS A 55 -12.45 14.20 -15.78
N SER A 56 -12.68 13.34 -16.78
CA SER A 56 -12.37 13.64 -18.19
C SER A 56 -13.32 14.66 -18.85
N HIS A 57 -14.37 15.12 -18.15
CA HIS A 57 -15.34 16.09 -18.68
C HIS A 57 -15.23 17.50 -18.09
N SER A 58 -14.27 17.75 -17.18
CA SER A 58 -14.04 19.07 -16.58
C SER A 58 -12.89 19.83 -17.23
N HIS A 59 -12.74 19.73 -18.56
CA HIS A 59 -11.74 20.46 -19.33
C HIS A 59 -12.31 20.95 -20.68
N THR A 60 -13.41 21.70 -20.62
CA THR A 60 -13.85 22.65 -21.67
C THR A 60 -14.41 23.88 -20.99
#